data_AF-A0A3B5MSL4-F1
#
_entry.id   AF-A0A3B5MSL4-F1
#
_cell.length_a   1.000
_cell.length_b   1.000
_cell.length_c   1.000
_cell.angle_alpha   90.00
_cell.angle_beta   90.00
_cell.angle_gamma   90.00
#
_symmetry.space_group_name_H-M   'P 1'
#
loop_
_entity.id
_entity.type
_entity.pdbx_description
1 polymer ?
#
loop_
_entity_poly.entity_id
_entity_poly.type
_entity_poly.pdbx_seq_one_letter_code
_entity_poly.pdbx_strand_id
1 'polypeptide(L)'
;VPPGQVNTNQMGQPQGVANKVVAWTGVLEWQEKPKASSMDSTKLTRSLPCQVYVNQGENLNTDQWPQKLIMQLIPQQLLTTLGHLFRNSRMVQFLFTSKDMDSLRGLYRIMANGFAGCVHFPHTTSPCEVRVLMLLYSSKKKIFMGLIPNDQSGFVNGIRQVITNHKQVQQHRAVSG
;
A
#
# COMPACT_ATOMS: atom_id res chain seq x y z
N VAL A 1 -3.54 10.56 48.58
CA VAL A 1 -2.64 10.73 47.42
C VAL A 1 -2.41 9.37 46.79
N PRO A 2 -2.96 9.02 45.62
CA PRO A 2 -2.53 7.82 44.89
C PRO A 2 -1.41 8.18 43.89
N PRO A 3 -0.48 7.25 43.59
CA PRO A 3 0.70 7.52 42.78
C PRO A 3 0.37 7.49 41.28
N GLY A 4 1.08 8.36 40.55
CA GLY A 4 0.90 8.62 39.13
C GLY A 4 1.11 7.41 38.23
N GLN A 5 0.20 7.26 37.28
CA GLN A 5 0.40 6.42 36.11
C GLN A 5 1.41 7.09 35.18
N VAL A 6 2.57 6.44 35.03
CA VAL A 6 3.58 6.77 34.03
C VAL A 6 3.00 6.43 32.65
N ASN A 7 2.59 7.45 31.92
CA ASN A 7 2.19 7.34 30.52
C ASN A 7 3.47 7.16 29.68
N THR A 8 3.79 5.92 29.32
CA THR A 8 4.90 5.59 28.43
C THR A 8 4.50 5.83 26.97
N ASN A 9 5.39 6.51 26.24
CA ASN A 9 5.42 6.66 24.77
C ASN A 9 4.55 7.77 24.16
N GLN A 10 4.94 9.03 24.40
CA GLN A 10 4.79 10.09 23.40
C GLN A 10 6.13 10.27 22.67
N MET A 11 6.48 9.34 21.78
CA MET A 11 7.56 9.58 20.82
C MET A 11 6.93 9.99 19.48
N GLY A 12 6.86 11.30 19.26
CA GLY A 12 6.61 11.96 17.98
C GLY A 12 5.43 11.42 17.16
N GLN A 13 4.21 11.90 17.45
CA GLN A 13 3.13 11.75 16.47
C GLN A 13 3.56 12.45 15.17
N PRO A 14 3.63 11.72 14.04
CA PRO A 14 3.96 12.33 12.77
C PRO A 14 2.87 13.33 12.39
N GLN A 15 3.29 14.55 12.04
CA GLN A 15 2.43 15.62 11.56
C GLN A 15 1.54 15.11 10.41
N GLY A 16 0.27 14.83 10.70
CA GLY A 16 -0.69 14.33 9.71
C GLY A 16 -1.81 13.43 10.24
N VAL A 17 -1.72 12.93 11.48
CA VAL A 17 -2.77 12.09 12.11
C VAL A 17 -3.59 12.82 13.18
N ALA A 18 -3.48 14.15 13.27
CA ALA A 18 -4.35 14.93 14.15
C ALA A 18 -5.83 14.66 13.81
N ASN A 19 -6.62 14.25 14.80
CA ASN A 19 -8.03 13.83 14.69
C ASN A 19 -8.30 12.50 13.93
N LYS A 20 -7.29 11.63 13.79
CA LYS A 20 -7.46 10.29 13.22
C LYS A 20 -7.30 9.19 14.27
N VAL A 21 -8.02 8.09 14.10
CA VAL A 21 -7.93 6.90 14.95
C VAL A 21 -7.24 5.77 14.22
N VAL A 22 -6.49 4.95 14.94
CA VAL A 22 -5.87 3.73 14.40
C VAL A 22 -6.99 2.73 14.11
N ALA A 23 -7.18 2.39 12.84
CA ALA A 23 -8.10 1.33 12.43
C ALA A 23 -7.39 -0.02 12.37
N TRP A 24 -6.10 -0.07 11.99
CA TRP A 24 -5.36 -1.33 11.88
C TRP A 24 -3.88 -1.14 12.14
N THR A 25 -3.21 -2.18 12.64
CA THR A 25 -1.76 -2.23 12.82
C THR A 25 -1.26 -3.59 12.33
N GLY A 26 -0.15 -3.59 11.59
CA GLY A 26 0.50 -4.81 11.16
C GLY A 26 1.72 -4.52 10.29
N VAL A 27 2.01 -5.42 9.35
CA VAL A 27 3.21 -5.36 8.51
C VAL A 27 2.82 -5.29 7.04
N LEU A 28 3.43 -4.36 6.31
CA LEU A 28 3.34 -4.29 4.85
C LEU A 28 4.60 -4.88 4.22
N GLU A 29 4.44 -5.95 3.46
CA GLU A 29 5.50 -6.66 2.76
C GLU A 29 5.39 -6.41 1.26
N TRP A 30 6.49 -6.17 0.56
CA TRP A 30 6.52 -6.09 -0.90
C TRP A 30 7.77 -6.73 -1.49
N GLN A 31 7.64 -7.09 -2.76
CA GLN A 31 8.75 -7.61 -3.55
C GLN A 31 9.15 -6.57 -4.59
N GLU A 32 10.41 -6.18 -4.58
CA GLU A 32 11.01 -5.40 -5.65
C GLU A 32 11.24 -6.33 -6.85
N LYS A 33 10.65 -6.03 -8.01
CA LYS A 33 10.94 -6.79 -9.23
C LYS A 33 12.33 -6.39 -9.74
N PRO A 34 13.26 -7.34 -9.92
CA PRO A 34 14.54 -7.06 -10.57
C PRO A 34 14.30 -6.57 -12.01
N LYS A 35 15.16 -5.67 -12.49
CA LYS A 35 15.20 -5.35 -13.93
C LYS A 35 15.58 -6.63 -14.70
N ALA A 36 14.94 -6.86 -15.84
CA ALA A 36 14.97 -8.11 -16.60
C ALA A 36 16.34 -8.48 -17.24
N SER A 37 17.45 -7.93 -16.77
CA SER A 37 18.78 -8.03 -17.39
C SER A 37 19.85 -8.69 -16.52
N SER A 38 19.49 -9.26 -15.37
CA SER A 38 20.45 -9.95 -14.49
C SER A 38 19.97 -11.38 -14.23
N MET A 39 20.80 -12.35 -14.65
CA MET A 39 20.55 -13.79 -14.61
C MET A 39 20.46 -14.37 -13.17
N ASP A 40 20.73 -13.55 -12.15
CA ASP A 40 20.61 -13.85 -10.71
C ASP A 40 19.46 -13.06 -10.03
N SER A 41 18.24 -13.20 -10.53
CA SER A 41 17.07 -12.47 -10.05
C SER A 41 16.55 -13.01 -8.70
N THR A 42 17.27 -12.79 -7.60
CA THR A 42 16.70 -12.95 -6.25
C THR A 42 15.68 -11.83 -6.01
N LYS A 43 14.40 -12.20 -5.82
CA LYS A 43 13.35 -11.25 -5.48
C LYS A 43 13.64 -10.65 -4.10
N LEU A 44 14.08 -9.40 -4.06
CA LEU A 44 14.32 -8.72 -2.80
C LEU A 44 12.97 -8.44 -2.12
N THR A 45 12.72 -9.14 -1.02
CA THR A 45 11.52 -8.96 -0.20
C THR A 45 11.83 -7.96 0.90
N ARG A 46 11.03 -6.91 0.99
CA ARG A 46 11.12 -5.87 2.01
C ARG A 46 9.82 -5.88 2.82
N SER A 47 9.90 -5.54 4.09
CA SER A 47 8.72 -5.43 4.95
C SER A 47 8.88 -4.29 5.94
N LEU A 48 7.80 -3.54 6.18
CA LEU A 48 7.78 -2.47 7.17
C LEU A 48 6.53 -2.57 8.05
N PRO A 49 6.67 -2.45 9.38
CA PRO A 49 5.51 -2.26 10.24
C PRO A 49 4.82 -0.94 9.91
N CYS A 50 3.48 -0.98 9.84
CA CYS A 50 2.66 0.18 9.57
C CYS A 50 1.33 0.14 10.32
N GLN A 51 0.73 1.32 10.42
CA GLN A 51 -0.55 1.59 11.02
C GLN A 51 -1.44 2.29 10.00
N VAL A 52 -2.71 1.91 9.97
CA VAL A 52 -3.73 2.52 9.12
C VAL A 52 -4.61 3.39 10.00
N TYR A 53 -4.69 4.66 9.62
CA TYR A 53 -5.46 5.69 10.29
C TYR A 53 -6.67 6.08 9.44
N VAL A 54 -7.81 6.22 10.09
CA VAL A 54 -9.07 6.71 9.51
C VAL A 54 -9.54 7.95 10.25
N ASN A 55 -10.39 8.75 9.62
CA ASN A 55 -10.98 9.91 10.29
C ASN A 55 -11.91 9.44 11.42
N GLN A 56 -11.99 10.20 12.51
CA GLN A 56 -12.96 9.93 13.57
C GLN A 56 -14.38 9.89 12.98
N GLY A 57 -15.10 8.79 13.24
CA GLY A 57 -16.45 8.55 12.71
C GLY A 57 -16.50 7.73 11.41
N GLU A 58 -15.37 7.42 10.77
CA GLU A 58 -15.37 6.43 9.68
C GLU A 58 -15.46 5.00 10.22
N ASN A 59 -16.45 4.26 9.74
CA ASN A 59 -16.57 2.83 9.97
C ASN A 59 -15.75 2.05 8.93
N LEU A 60 -14.50 1.75 9.25
CA LEU A 60 -13.69 0.79 8.52
C LEU A 60 -13.53 -0.48 9.37
N ASN A 61 -14.18 -1.57 8.95
CA ASN A 61 -13.99 -2.86 9.58
C ASN A 61 -12.64 -3.47 9.16
N THR A 62 -11.75 -3.62 10.12
CA THR A 62 -10.39 -4.15 9.94
C THR A 62 -10.14 -5.42 10.73
N ASP A 63 -11.13 -5.95 11.45
CA ASP A 63 -10.98 -7.11 12.36
C ASP A 63 -10.50 -8.37 11.62
N GLN A 64 -10.89 -8.49 10.35
CA GLN A 64 -10.52 -9.61 9.48
C GLN A 64 -9.26 -9.35 8.64
N TRP A 65 -8.61 -8.20 8.79
CA TRP A 65 -7.41 -7.91 8.01
C TRP A 65 -6.24 -8.77 8.53
N PRO A 66 -5.48 -9.43 7.64
CA PRO A 66 -4.35 -10.23 8.05
C PRO A 66 -3.27 -9.33 8.67
N GLN A 67 -2.55 -9.84 9.67
CA GLN A 67 -1.44 -9.12 10.31
C GLN A 67 -0.32 -8.73 9.33
N LYS A 68 -0.20 -9.46 8.21
CA LYS A 68 0.74 -9.17 7.13
C LYS A 68 0.00 -8.95 5.82
N LEU A 69 0.15 -7.76 5.28
CA LEU A 69 -0.39 -7.34 3.99
C LEU A 69 0.69 -7.47 2.92
N ILE A 70 0.34 -8.09 1.80
CA ILE A 70 1.26 -8.26 0.67
C ILE A 70 0.93 -7.20 -0.38
N MET A 71 1.91 -6.34 -0.64
CA MET A 71 1.87 -5.26 -1.61
C MET A 71 2.65 -5.63 -2.87
N GLN A 72 2.00 -5.42 -4.00
CA GLN A 72 2.59 -5.54 -5.32
C GLN A 72 2.84 -4.14 -5.90
N LEU A 73 4.08 -3.86 -6.31
CA LEU A 73 4.42 -2.61 -6.96
C LEU A 73 3.92 -2.60 -8.42
N ILE A 74 3.16 -1.55 -8.77
CA ILE A 74 2.59 -1.33 -10.10
C ILE A 74 2.97 0.08 -10.57
N PRO A 75 3.49 0.25 -11.79
CA PRO A 75 3.74 1.58 -12.34
C PRO A 75 2.45 2.41 -12.40
N GLN A 76 2.48 3.65 -11.92
CA GLN A 76 1.34 4.56 -11.90
C GLN A 76 0.81 4.87 -13.30
N GLN A 77 1.66 4.80 -14.33
CA GLN A 77 1.25 4.95 -15.74
C GLN A 77 0.17 3.95 -16.13
N LEU A 78 0.22 2.72 -15.60
CA LEU A 78 -0.81 1.70 -15.82
C LEU A 78 -2.14 2.06 -15.16
N LEU A 79 -2.06 2.77 -14.05
CA LEU A 79 -3.21 3.16 -13.24
C LEU A 79 -3.98 4.34 -13.80
N THR A 80 -3.41 5.09 -14.76
CA THR A 80 -4.07 6.24 -15.40
C THR A 80 -5.44 5.86 -16.00
N THR A 81 -5.52 4.69 -16.64
CA THR A 81 -6.76 4.13 -17.20
C THR A 81 -7.80 3.76 -16.14
N LEU A 82 -7.36 3.50 -14.90
CA LEU A 82 -8.20 3.15 -13.76
C LEU A 82 -8.58 4.37 -12.90
N GLY A 83 -8.36 5.59 -13.41
CA GLY A 83 -8.58 6.85 -12.69
C GLY A 83 -9.96 7.00 -12.05
N HIS A 84 -11.01 6.47 -12.69
CA HIS A 84 -12.38 6.52 -12.17
C HIS A 84 -12.55 5.72 -10.87
N LEU A 85 -11.87 4.58 -10.74
CA LEU A 85 -11.95 3.72 -9.55
C LEU A 85 -11.29 4.38 -8.34
N PHE A 86 -10.20 5.12 -8.55
CA PHE A 86 -9.54 5.88 -7.48
C PHE A 86 -10.37 7.04 -6.93
N ARG A 87 -11.23 7.63 -7.76
CA ARG A 87 -12.15 8.70 -7.31
C ARG A 87 -13.27 8.14 -6.44
N ASN A 88 -13.76 6.95 -6.76
CA ASN A 88 -14.77 6.23 -5.98
C ASN A 88 -14.12 5.30 -4.94
N SER A 89 -13.22 5.84 -4.12
CA SER A 89 -12.45 5.10 -3.12
C SER A 89 -12.51 5.79 -1.76
N ARG A 90 -12.58 4.99 -0.68
CA ARG A 90 -12.38 5.48 0.68
C ARG A 90 -10.90 5.79 0.91
N MET A 91 -10.61 6.94 1.51
CA MET A 91 -9.23 7.37 1.77
C MET A 91 -8.83 7.08 3.22
N VAL A 92 -7.74 6.35 3.38
CA VAL A 92 -7.10 6.07 4.67
C VAL A 92 -5.67 6.56 4.65
N GLN A 93 -5.04 6.71 5.81
CA GLN A 93 -3.65 7.14 5.91
C GLN A 93 -2.77 6.02 6.46
N PHE A 94 -1.67 5.74 5.77
CA PHE A 94 -0.67 4.79 6.23
C PHE A 94 0.42 5.55 6.97
N LEU A 95 0.78 5.03 8.13
CA LEU A 95 1.92 5.47 8.90
C LEU A 95 2.88 4.31 9.11
N PHE A 96 4.11 4.44 8.62
CA PHE A 96 5.16 3.47 8.89
C PHE A 96 5.86 3.82 10.20
N THR A 97 5.91 2.87 11.13
CA THR A 97 6.51 3.03 12.47
C THR A 97 7.88 2.34 12.57
N SER A 98 8.44 1.93 11.43
CA SER A 98 9.71 1.20 11.37
C SER A 98 10.90 2.04 11.81
N LYS A 99 11.83 1.40 12.53
CA LYS A 99 13.16 1.94 12.80
C LYS A 99 14.14 1.71 11.63
N ASP A 100 13.79 0.83 10.69
CA ASP A 100 14.55 0.61 9.47
C ASP A 100 14.27 1.75 8.47
N MET A 101 15.06 2.81 8.61
CA MET A 101 14.99 3.99 7.77
C MET A 101 15.43 3.74 6.32
N ASP A 102 16.27 2.73 6.07
CA ASP A 102 16.76 2.42 4.73
C ASP A 102 15.66 1.78 3.88
N SER A 103 14.95 0.80 4.43
CA SER A 103 13.77 0.21 3.77
C SER A 103 12.66 1.25 3.56
N LEU A 104 12.43 2.14 4.53
CA LEU A 104 11.44 3.22 4.38
C LEU A 104 11.84 4.26 3.31
N ARG A 105 13.11 4.67 3.27
CA ARG A 105 13.65 5.53 2.21
C ARG A 105 13.57 4.87 0.84
N GLY A 106 13.82 3.57 0.77
CA GLY A 106 13.62 2.76 -0.44
C GLY A 106 12.18 2.84 -0.93
N LEU A 107 11.21 2.62 -0.05
CA LEU A 107 9.78 2.73 -0.37
C LEU A 107 9.40 4.13 -0.87
N TYR A 108 9.86 5.19 -0.19
CA TYR A 108 9.66 6.57 -0.64
C TYR A 108 10.20 6.79 -2.06
N ARG A 109 11.42 6.31 -2.34
CA ARG A 109 12.06 6.44 -3.65
C ARG A 109 11.28 5.71 -4.73
N ILE A 110 10.85 4.47 -4.46
CA ILE A 110 10.06 3.66 -5.40
C ILE A 110 8.76 4.39 -5.76
N MET A 111 8.01 4.85 -4.76
CA MET A 111 6.74 5.52 -5.01
C MET A 111 6.90 6.92 -5.63
N ALA A 112 7.96 7.65 -5.27
CA ALA A 112 8.31 8.92 -5.90
C ALA A 112 8.72 8.76 -7.37
N ASN A 113 9.31 7.61 -7.73
CA ASN A 113 9.65 7.25 -9.11
C ASN A 113 8.42 6.80 -9.95
N GLY A 114 7.20 7.08 -9.47
CA GLY A 114 5.97 6.79 -10.22
C GLY A 114 5.48 5.36 -10.10
N PHE A 115 5.78 4.66 -9.00
CA PHE A 115 5.14 3.40 -8.65
C PHE A 115 4.04 3.61 -7.60
N ALA A 116 3.08 2.70 -7.58
CA ALA A 116 2.04 2.59 -6.57
C ALA A 116 2.06 1.17 -5.99
N GLY A 117 1.61 1.04 -4.75
CA GLY A 117 1.41 -0.24 -4.11
C GLY A 117 -0.01 -0.75 -4.30
N CYS A 118 -0.18 -1.96 -4.80
CA CYS A 118 -1.46 -2.66 -4.81
C CYS A 118 -1.42 -3.77 -3.78
N VAL A 119 -2.16 -3.61 -2.71
CA VAL A 119 -2.25 -4.57 -1.60
C VAL A 119 -3.38 -5.53 -1.89
N HIS A 120 -3.06 -6.82 -1.98
CA HIS A 120 -4.04 -7.88 -2.17
C HIS A 120 -4.27 -8.61 -0.85
N PHE A 121 -5.54 -8.74 -0.47
CA PHE A 121 -5.92 -9.51 0.69
C PHE A 121 -6.06 -10.98 0.27
N PRO A 122 -5.36 -11.92 0.92
CA PRO A 122 -5.49 -13.33 0.60
C PRO A 122 -6.94 -13.80 0.81
N HIS A 123 -7.42 -14.67 -0.08
CA HIS A 123 -8.76 -15.25 -0.01
C HIS A 123 -8.80 -16.32 1.09
N THR A 124 -8.64 -15.95 2.36
CA THR A 124 -8.82 -16.90 3.46
C THR A 124 -10.29 -16.85 3.91
N THR A 125 -11.08 -17.76 3.35
CA THR A 125 -12.28 -18.43 3.91
C THR A 125 -13.41 -17.63 4.58
N SER A 126 -13.37 -16.30 4.62
CA SER A 126 -14.39 -15.45 5.24
C SER A 126 -14.67 -14.23 4.34
N PRO A 127 -15.87 -13.60 4.41
CA PRO A 127 -16.16 -12.42 3.64
C PRO A 127 -15.39 -11.22 4.22
N CYS A 128 -14.09 -11.11 3.90
CA CYS A 128 -13.36 -9.86 4.06
C CYS A 128 -14.05 -8.82 3.15
N GLU A 129 -14.57 -7.76 3.75
CA GLU A 129 -15.24 -6.66 3.05
C GLU A 129 -14.26 -5.97 2.07
N VAL A 130 -12.96 -5.99 2.40
CA VAL A 130 -11.89 -5.43 1.58
C VAL A 130 -11.03 -6.54 0.98
N ARG A 131 -10.91 -6.54 -0.35
CA ARG A 131 -10.11 -7.49 -1.15
C ARG A 131 -8.85 -6.86 -1.73
N VAL A 132 -8.86 -5.55 -1.93
CA VAL A 132 -7.78 -4.77 -2.53
C VAL A 132 -7.72 -3.36 -1.94
N LEU A 133 -6.50 -2.87 -1.74
CA LEU A 133 -6.19 -1.52 -1.30
C LEU A 133 -5.03 -0.96 -2.12
N MET A 134 -5.08 0.32 -2.43
CA MET A 134 -4.02 1.01 -3.16
C MET A 134 -3.25 1.96 -2.27
N LEU A 135 -1.94 1.77 -2.18
CA LEU A 135 -1.02 2.62 -1.46
C LEU A 135 -0.34 3.59 -2.43
N LEU A 136 -0.45 4.88 -2.13
CA LEU A 136 0.13 5.99 -2.88
C LEU A 136 0.97 6.85 -1.93
N TYR A 137 2.05 7.43 -2.43
CA TYR A 137 2.83 8.42 -1.69
C TYR A 137 2.56 9.83 -2.23
N SER A 138 2.22 10.77 -1.34
CA SER A 138 2.16 12.18 -1.68
C SER A 138 3.46 12.86 -1.27
N SER A 139 4.30 13.21 -2.24
CA SER A 139 5.53 13.98 -2.00
C SER A 139 5.23 15.38 -1.43
N LYS A 140 4.14 16.02 -1.89
CA LYS A 140 3.69 17.34 -1.42
C LYS A 140 3.34 17.34 0.07
N LYS A 141 2.58 16.34 0.51
CA LYS A 141 2.14 16.22 1.91
C LYS A 141 3.08 15.37 2.77
N LYS A 142 4.05 14.69 2.15
CA LYS A 142 4.94 13.69 2.78
C LYS A 142 4.17 12.62 3.56
N ILE A 143 3.04 12.16 3.02
CA ILE A 143 2.19 11.13 3.63
C ILE A 143 1.98 9.96 2.68
N PHE A 144 1.77 8.77 3.25
CA PHE A 144 1.25 7.63 2.50
C PHE A 144 -0.28 7.60 2.61
N MET A 145 -0.93 7.58 1.46
CA MET A 145 -2.38 7.54 1.31
C MET A 145 -2.79 6.15 0.84
N GLY A 146 -3.69 5.52 1.58
CA GLY A 146 -4.38 4.32 1.16
C GLY A 146 -5.71 4.67 0.52
N LEU A 147 -6.05 4.02 -0.58
CA LEU A 147 -7.33 4.10 -1.25
C LEU A 147 -7.97 2.72 -1.27
N ILE A 148 -9.16 2.61 -0.70
CA ILE A 148 -9.96 1.39 -0.69
C ILE A 148 -11.08 1.60 -1.72
N PRO A 149 -10.97 1.04 -2.93
CA PRO A 149 -11.98 1.24 -3.96
C PRO A 149 -13.33 0.66 -3.53
N ASN A 150 -14.42 1.38 -3.77
CA ASN A 150 -15.76 0.87 -3.47
C ASN A 150 -16.10 -0.31 -4.40
N ASP A 151 -15.70 -0.23 -5.68
CA ASP A 151 -15.74 -1.36 -6.62
C ASP A 151 -14.44 -2.18 -6.57
N GLN A 152 -14.36 -3.03 -5.55
CA GLN A 152 -13.24 -3.95 -5.33
C GLN A 152 -13.03 -4.92 -6.51
N SER A 153 -14.13 -5.42 -7.08
CA SER A 153 -14.11 -6.38 -8.21
C SER A 153 -13.57 -5.77 -9.50
N GLY A 154 -14.14 -4.63 -9.91
CA GLY A 154 -13.71 -3.92 -11.11
C GLY A 154 -12.26 -3.47 -11.01
N PHE A 155 -11.82 -3.07 -9.81
CA PHE A 155 -10.42 -2.71 -9.57
C PHE A 155 -9.45 -3.88 -9.75
N VAL A 156 -9.73 -5.04 -9.13
CA VAL A 156 -8.88 -6.22 -9.28
C VAL A 156 -8.81 -6.66 -10.75
N ASN A 157 -9.95 -6.64 -11.45
CA ASN A 157 -10.00 -7.03 -12.87
C ASN A 157 -9.23 -6.04 -13.74
N GLY A 158 -9.41 -4.73 -13.53
CA GLY A 158 -8.70 -3.67 -14.24
C GLY A 158 -7.19 -3.75 -14.05
N ILE A 159 -6.73 -3.90 -12.80
CA ILE A 159 -5.30 -4.07 -12.49
C ILE A 159 -4.73 -5.31 -13.18
N ARG A 160 -5.43 -6.45 -13.10
CA ARG A 160 -5.01 -7.69 -13.72
C ARG A 160 -4.87 -7.52 -15.24
N GLN A 161 -5.82 -6.84 -15.87
CA GLN A 161 -5.83 -6.59 -17.31
C GLN A 161 -4.66 -5.69 -17.72
N VAL A 162 -4.44 -4.57 -17.03
CA VAL A 162 -3.37 -3.63 -17.42
C VAL A 162 -1.98 -4.23 -17.19
N ILE A 163 -1.77 -4.99 -16.11
CA ILE A 163 -0.51 -5.71 -15.89
C ILE A 163 -0.26 -6.75 -17.00
N THR A 164 -1.31 -7.48 -17.40
CA THR A 164 -1.20 -8.50 -18.46
C THR A 164 -0.92 -7.86 -19.81
N ASN A 165 -1.64 -6.81 -20.17
CA ASN A 165 -1.42 -6.07 -21.41
C ASN A 165 -0.01 -5.48 -21.48
N HIS A 166 0.48 -4.86 -20.41
CA HIS A 166 1.83 -4.30 -20.39
C HIS A 166 2.91 -5.38 -20.55
N LYS A 167 2.74 -6.56 -19.96
CA LYS A 167 3.63 -7.70 -20.17
C LYS A 167 3.63 -8.17 -21.64
N GLN A 168 2.45 -8.28 -22.26
CA GLN A 168 2.33 -8.70 -23.66
C GLN A 168 2.95 -7.70 -24.63
N VAL A 169 2.77 -6.39 -24.40
CA VAL A 169 3.35 -5.33 -25.24
C VAL A 169 4.87 -5.28 -25.11
N GLN A 170 5.43 -5.46 -23.91
CA GLN A 170 6.88 -5.57 -23.73
C GLN A 170 7.46 -6.80 -24.44
N GLN A 171 6.74 -7.92 -24.45
CA GLN A 171 7.19 -9.15 -25.08
C GLN A 171 7.21 -9.03 -26.62
N HIS A 172 6.20 -8.39 -27.24
CA HIS A 172 6.18 -8.15 -28.69
C HIS A 172 7.27 -7.19 -29.18
N ARG A 173 7.66 -6.21 -28.35
CA ARG A 173 8.72 -5.26 -28.68
C ARG A 173 10.13 -5.90 -28.68
N ALA A 174 10.30 -7.00 -27.97
CA ALA A 174 11.58 -7.72 -27.89
C ALA A 174 11.82 -8.70 -29.06
N VAL A 175 10.77 -9.07 -29.81
CA VAL A 175 10.86 -9.99 -30.97
C VAL A 175 10.85 -9.27 -32.33
N SER A 176 10.65 -7.95 -32.34
CA SER A 176 10.58 -7.14 -33.58
C SER A 176 11.77 -6.18 -33.75
N GLY A 177 12.84 -6.36 -32.99
CA GLY A 177 14.07 -5.58 -33.03
C GLY A 177 15.24 -6.42 -33.49
#